data_AF-A0A1G6UET1-F1
#
_entry.id   AF-A0A1G6UET1-F1
#
_cell.length_a   1.000
_cell.length_b   1.000
_cell.length_c   1.000
_cell.angle_alpha   90.00
_cell.angle_beta   90.00
_cell.angle_gamma   90.00
#
_symmetry.space_group_name_H-M   'P 1'
#
loop_
_entity.id
_entity.type
_entity.pdbx_description
1 polymer ?
#
loop_
_entity_poly.entity_id
_entity_poly.type
_entity_poly.pdbx_seq_one_letter_code
_entity_poly.pdbx_strand_id
1 'polypeptide(L)'
;MIAVLAAAQSENAGTIAIVVMAVVLPIAAAAVLFAYRHRFTSPQRQQQVFAARFDGHRIVHFQPWYWSFDTETARRIAWSRGYVERDLNPGAPRVGAHRDVVTFVPGAWRHPPRT
;
A
#
# COMPACT_ATOMS: atom_id res chain seq x y z
N MET A 1 -11.01 -26.92 52.65
CA MET A 1 -11.72 -25.87 51.89
C MET A 1 -10.80 -25.10 50.92
N ILE A 2 -9.54 -24.78 51.29
CA ILE A 2 -8.59 -24.04 50.43
C ILE A 2 -8.15 -24.83 49.17
N ALA A 3 -7.97 -26.15 49.26
CA ALA A 3 -7.53 -26.98 48.13
C ALA A 3 -8.58 -27.09 46.98
N VAL A 4 -9.87 -26.95 47.31
CA VAL A 4 -10.96 -27.04 46.32
C VAL A 4 -11.06 -25.74 45.50
N LEU A 5 -10.77 -24.58 46.12
CA LEU A 5 -10.72 -23.30 45.41
C LEU A 5 -9.54 -23.23 44.42
N ALA A 6 -8.38 -23.80 44.78
CA ALA A 6 -7.19 -23.82 43.92
C ALA A 6 -7.38 -24.72 42.68
N ALA A 7 -8.06 -25.86 42.83
CA ALA A 7 -8.38 -26.76 41.72
C ALA A 7 -9.41 -26.15 40.74
N ALA A 8 -10.41 -25.43 41.25
CA ALA A 8 -11.38 -24.71 40.42
C ALA A 8 -10.77 -23.50 39.68
N GLN A 9 -9.71 -22.89 40.23
CA GLN A 9 -8.99 -21.80 39.58
C GLN A 9 -8.08 -22.28 38.44
N SER A 10 -7.50 -23.49 38.54
CA SER A 10 -6.62 -24.04 37.50
C SER A 10 -7.38 -24.48 36.25
N GLU A 11 -8.61 -25.00 36.39
CA GLU A 11 -9.50 -25.33 35.26
C GLU A 11 -9.90 -24.09 34.45
N ASN A 12 -10.19 -22.99 35.14
CA ASN A 12 -10.51 -21.71 34.50
C ASN A 12 -9.28 -21.05 33.87
N ALA A 13 -8.11 -21.15 34.51
CA ALA A 13 -6.87 -20.58 33.98
C ALA A 13 -6.45 -21.23 32.66
N GLY A 14 -6.57 -22.55 32.54
CA GLY A 14 -6.31 -23.27 31.28
C GLY A 14 -7.29 -22.86 30.17
N THR A 15 -8.57 -22.75 30.50
CA THR A 15 -9.62 -22.35 29.55
C THR A 15 -9.42 -20.91 29.07
N ILE A 16 -9.12 -19.98 29.97
CA ILE A 16 -8.83 -18.59 29.65
C ILE A 16 -7.58 -18.50 28.75
N ALA A 17 -6.52 -19.25 29.05
CA ALA A 17 -5.31 -19.27 28.23
C ALA A 17 -5.58 -19.78 26.80
N ILE A 18 -6.40 -20.82 26.64
CA ILE A 18 -6.79 -21.34 25.32
C ILE A 18 -7.60 -20.30 24.54
N VAL A 19 -8.57 -19.64 25.18
CA VAL A 19 -9.39 -18.60 24.54
C VAL A 19 -8.53 -17.39 24.15
N VAL A 20 -7.60 -16.97 25.01
CA VAL A 20 -6.66 -15.89 24.72
C VAL A 20 -5.76 -16.28 23.55
N MET A 21 -5.19 -17.48 23.51
CA MET A 21 -4.40 -17.93 22.37
C MET A 21 -5.24 -18.04 21.09
N ALA A 22 -6.48 -18.53 21.17
CA ALA A 22 -7.38 -18.64 20.02
C ALA A 22 -7.73 -17.29 19.40
N VAL A 23 -7.65 -16.18 20.15
CA VAL A 23 -7.91 -14.82 19.65
C VAL A 23 -6.60 -14.10 19.27
N VAL A 24 -5.57 -14.20 20.10
CA VAL A 24 -4.29 -13.49 19.88
C VAL A 24 -3.54 -14.06 18.68
N LEU A 25 -3.54 -15.38 18.50
CA LEU A 25 -2.81 -16.05 17.42
C LEU A 25 -3.33 -15.67 16.02
N PRO A 26 -4.64 -15.65 15.72
CA PRO A 26 -5.13 -15.19 14.42
C PRO A 26 -4.91 -13.68 14.21
N ILE A 27 -4.99 -12.86 15.25
CA ILE A 27 -4.68 -11.41 15.13
C ILE A 27 -3.20 -11.22 14.78
N ALA A 28 -2.30 -11.92 15.46
CA ALA A 28 -0.88 -11.88 15.16
C ALA A 28 -0.59 -12.42 13.75
N ALA A 29 -1.22 -13.52 13.34
CA ALA A 29 -1.07 -14.08 12.00
C ALA A 29 -1.57 -13.11 10.91
N ALA A 30 -2.71 -12.44 11.13
CA ALA A 30 -3.22 -11.41 10.22
C ALA A 30 -2.28 -10.21 10.14
N ALA A 31 -1.73 -9.75 11.27
CA ALA A 31 -0.75 -8.67 11.30
C ALA A 31 0.55 -9.05 10.58
N VAL A 32 1.03 -10.28 10.75
CA VAL A 32 2.21 -10.79 10.02
C VAL A 32 1.92 -10.89 8.53
N LEU A 33 0.76 -11.42 8.10
CA LEU A 33 0.37 -11.47 6.70
C LEU A 33 0.26 -10.07 6.08
N PHE A 34 -0.34 -9.14 6.81
CA PHE A 34 -0.44 -7.74 6.40
C PHE A 34 0.94 -7.09 6.27
N ALA A 35 1.80 -7.28 7.27
CA ALA A 35 3.18 -6.82 7.23
C ALA A 35 3.98 -7.50 6.11
N TYR A 36 3.80 -8.79 5.88
CA TYR A 36 4.46 -9.54 4.80
C TYR A 36 4.03 -8.99 3.43
N ARG A 37 2.74 -8.75 3.22
CA ARG A 37 2.25 -8.10 2.01
C ARG A 37 2.87 -6.72 1.79
N HIS A 38 3.02 -5.93 2.86
CA HIS A 38 3.60 -4.59 2.76
C HIS A 38 5.14 -4.56 2.70
N ARG A 39 5.82 -5.54 3.30
CA ARG A 39 7.29 -5.55 3.48
C ARG A 39 8.02 -6.29 2.34
N PHE A 40 7.35 -7.19 1.63
CA PHE A 40 7.99 -8.02 0.59
C PHE A 40 8.02 -7.41 -0.81
N THR A 41 7.52 -6.19 -0.99
CA THR A 41 7.82 -5.44 -2.20
C THR A 41 8.77 -4.31 -1.84
N SER A 42 10.07 -4.52 -2.06
CA SER A 42 11.04 -3.46 -1.87
C SER A 42 10.61 -2.24 -2.71
N PRO A 43 10.56 -1.03 -2.13
CA PRO A 43 10.13 0.17 -2.85
C PRO A 43 10.89 0.34 -4.17
N GLN A 44 12.18 -0.01 -4.17
CA GLN A 44 13.04 0.00 -5.35
C GLN A 44 12.54 -0.95 -6.46
N ARG A 45 12.13 -2.19 -6.12
CA ARG A 45 11.62 -3.14 -7.11
C ARG A 45 10.27 -2.68 -7.66
N GLN A 46 9.41 -2.11 -6.82
CA GLN A 46 8.16 -1.52 -7.31
C GLN A 46 8.39 -0.32 -8.22
N GLN A 47 9.34 0.56 -7.88
CA GLN A 47 9.72 1.69 -8.73
C GLN A 47 10.26 1.20 -10.08
N GLN A 48 11.07 0.14 -10.12
CA GLN A 48 11.55 -0.47 -11.36
C GLN A 48 10.41 -1.05 -12.20
N VAL A 49 9.49 -1.80 -11.58
CA VAL A 49 8.31 -2.36 -12.27
C VAL A 49 7.40 -1.24 -12.79
N PHE A 50 7.23 -0.17 -12.01
CA PHE A 50 6.48 1.00 -12.45
C PHE A 50 7.19 1.73 -13.59
N ALA A 51 8.51 1.92 -13.50
CA ALA A 51 9.32 2.56 -14.53
C ALA A 51 9.22 1.81 -15.88
N ALA A 52 9.17 0.48 -15.86
CA ALA A 52 8.99 -0.34 -17.06
C ALA A 52 7.63 -0.11 -17.75
N ARG A 53 6.61 0.41 -17.04
CA ARG A 53 5.31 0.74 -17.65
C ARG A 53 5.38 1.96 -18.58
N PHE A 54 6.47 2.73 -18.55
CA PHE A 54 6.69 3.88 -19.41
C PHE A 54 7.43 3.56 -20.72
N ASP A 55 7.73 2.28 -21.00
CA ASP A 55 8.43 1.85 -22.23
C ASP A 55 7.44 1.61 -23.39
N GLY A 56 6.67 2.64 -23.76
CA GLY A 56 5.85 2.65 -24.99
C GLY A 56 4.32 2.70 -24.78
N HIS A 57 3.83 2.71 -23.54
CA HIS A 57 2.41 2.87 -23.26
C HIS A 57 1.96 4.32 -23.48
N ARG A 58 0.84 4.55 -24.18
CA ARG A 58 0.30 5.90 -24.43
C ARG A 58 -0.27 6.58 -23.19
N ILE A 59 -0.71 5.81 -22.20
CA ILE A 59 -1.29 6.30 -20.95
C ILE A 59 -0.88 5.33 -19.85
N VAL A 60 -0.36 5.86 -18.74
CA VAL A 60 0.00 5.08 -17.55
C VAL A 60 -0.80 5.59 -16.37
N HIS A 61 -1.59 4.71 -15.76
CA HIS A 61 -2.34 5.02 -14.55
C HIS A 61 -1.56 4.60 -13.31
N PHE A 62 -1.53 5.47 -12.32
CA PHE A 62 -0.90 5.28 -11.02
C PHE A 62 -1.93 5.42 -9.91
N GLN A 63 -1.92 4.48 -8.98
CA GLN A 63 -2.81 4.47 -7.81
C GLN A 63 -1.95 4.31 -6.54
N PRO A 64 -1.76 5.36 -5.73
CA PRO A 64 -0.93 5.34 -4.54
C PRO A 64 -1.22 4.21 -3.56
N TRP A 65 -2.48 3.77 -3.42
CA TRP A 65 -2.82 2.67 -2.52
C TRP A 65 -2.41 1.28 -3.05
N TYR A 66 -2.21 1.15 -4.36
CA TYR A 66 -1.75 -0.09 -5.00
C TYR A 66 -0.22 -0.22 -4.92
N TRP A 67 0.48 0.91 -4.90
CA TRP A 67 1.94 0.98 -4.87
C TRP A 67 2.45 1.33 -3.47
N SER A 68 3.63 0.87 -3.11
CA SER A 68 4.28 1.15 -1.82
C SER A 68 5.14 2.42 -1.87
N PHE A 69 4.85 3.34 -2.78
CA PHE A 69 5.55 4.62 -2.93
C PHE A 69 4.57 5.74 -3.27
N ASP A 70 4.96 6.97 -2.96
CA ASP A 70 4.11 8.15 -3.09
C ASP A 70 3.98 8.65 -4.54
N THR A 71 2.99 9.52 -4.74
CA THR A 71 2.74 10.18 -6.03
C THR A 71 3.93 11.01 -6.50
N GLU A 72 4.68 11.61 -5.58
CA GLU A 72 5.84 12.45 -5.94
C GLU A 72 6.97 11.61 -6.54
N THR A 73 7.22 10.42 -5.99
CA THR A 73 8.15 9.44 -6.59
C THR A 73 7.63 8.96 -7.95
N ALA A 74 6.32 8.70 -8.07
CA ALA A 74 5.71 8.31 -9.34
C ALA A 74 5.91 9.40 -10.41
N ARG A 75 5.69 10.67 -10.05
CA ARG A 75 5.90 11.83 -10.92
C ARG A 75 7.36 11.95 -11.35
N ARG A 76 8.31 11.74 -10.45
CA ARG A 76 9.75 11.76 -10.78
C ARG A 76 10.15 10.66 -11.76
N ILE A 77 9.59 9.46 -11.61
CA ILE A 77 9.83 8.33 -12.52
C ILE A 77 9.17 8.58 -13.88
N ALA A 78 7.93 9.07 -13.90
CA ALA A 78 7.25 9.45 -15.14
C ALA A 78 8.04 10.52 -15.89
N TRP A 79 8.49 11.55 -15.16
CA TRP A 79 9.28 12.65 -15.69
C TRP A 79 10.62 12.20 -16.28
N SER A 80 11.35 11.31 -15.59
CA SER A 80 12.61 10.75 -16.11
C SER A 80 12.43 9.90 -17.38
N ARG A 81 11.19 9.47 -17.66
CA ARG A 81 10.80 8.72 -18.86
C ARG A 81 10.09 9.58 -19.92
N GLY A 82 9.98 10.89 -19.73
CA GLY A 82 9.33 11.80 -20.70
C GLY A 82 7.80 11.81 -20.66
N TYR A 83 7.22 11.45 -19.51
CA TYR A 83 5.78 11.50 -19.28
C TYR A 83 5.43 12.66 -18.36
N VAL A 84 4.26 13.25 -18.59
CA VAL A 84 3.70 14.33 -17.77
C VAL A 84 2.39 13.88 -17.14
N GLU A 85 2.15 14.36 -15.92
CA GLU A 85 0.87 14.18 -15.25
C GLU A 85 -0.20 14.96 -16.01
N ARG A 86 -1.29 14.29 -16.37
CA ARG A 86 -2.45 14.90 -17.01
C ARG A 86 -3.66 14.68 -16.11
N ASP A 87 -4.22 15.80 -15.65
CA ASP A 87 -5.52 15.78 -15.01
C ASP A 87 -6.58 15.44 -16.07
N LEU A 88 -7.24 14.30 -15.89
CA LEU A 88 -8.28 13.84 -16.81
C LEU A 88 -9.60 14.55 -16.56
N ASN A 89 -9.77 15.29 -15.45
CA ASN A 89 -11.03 15.95 -15.16
C ASN A 89 -10.89 17.26 -14.35
N PRO A 90 -10.45 18.37 -14.99
CA PRO A 90 -10.18 19.64 -14.32
C PRO A 90 -11.42 20.35 -13.72
N GLY A 91 -12.63 19.79 -13.87
CA GLY A 91 -13.88 20.39 -13.38
C GLY A 91 -14.83 19.42 -12.67
N ALA A 92 -14.46 18.14 -12.49
CA ALA A 92 -15.34 17.22 -11.77
C ALA A 92 -15.32 17.50 -10.26
N PRO A 93 -16.49 17.55 -9.61
CA PRO A 93 -16.54 17.61 -8.15
C PRO A 93 -15.78 16.40 -7.59
N ARG A 94 -14.83 16.67 -6.68
CA ARG A 94 -13.92 15.69 -6.07
C ARG A 94 -14.69 14.74 -5.15
N VAL A 95 -15.49 13.83 -5.70
CA VAL A 95 -16.37 12.93 -4.95
C VAL A 95 -16.15 11.47 -5.39
N GLY A 96 -15.59 10.65 -4.49
CA GLY A 96 -15.55 9.18 -4.58
C GLY A 96 -14.49 8.56 -5.50
N ALA A 97 -13.87 7.46 -5.04
CA ALA A 97 -13.04 6.39 -5.66
C ALA A 97 -12.03 6.68 -6.80
N HIS A 98 -12.20 7.70 -7.63
CA HIS A 98 -11.24 8.19 -8.62
C HIS A 98 -10.24 9.20 -8.05
N ARG A 99 -10.31 9.46 -6.74
CA ARG A 99 -9.49 10.42 -5.98
C ARG A 99 -7.98 10.20 -6.09
N ASP A 100 -7.57 8.97 -6.39
CA ASP A 100 -6.18 8.56 -6.26
C ASP A 100 -5.57 8.07 -7.58
N VAL A 101 -6.29 8.16 -8.70
CA VAL A 101 -5.74 7.70 -9.98
C VAL A 101 -5.03 8.87 -10.67
N VAL A 102 -3.71 8.89 -10.56
CA VAL A 102 -2.86 9.82 -11.31
C VAL A 102 -2.59 9.25 -12.69
N THR A 103 -2.83 10.05 -13.72
CA THR A 103 -2.63 9.62 -15.10
C THR A 103 -1.43 10.33 -15.71
N PHE A 104 -0.54 9.55 -16.28
CA PHE A 104 0.64 10.03 -16.99
C PHE A 104 0.47 9.77 -18.49
N VAL A 105 0.81 10.77 -19.30
CA VAL A 105 0.79 10.69 -20.76
C VAL A 105 2.16 11.09 -21.32
N PRO A 106 2.58 10.57 -22.49
CA PRO A 106 3.79 11.03 -23.16
C PRO A 106 3.70 12.54 -23.37
N GLY A 107 4.60 13.26 -22.71
CA GLY A 107 4.71 14.71 -22.80
C GLY A 107 6.11 15.01 -23.27
N ALA A 108 6.30 15.06 -24.60
CA ALA A 108 7.55 15.53 -25.16
C ALA A 108 7.87 16.91 -24.58
N TRP A 109 9.04 17.01 -23.92
CA TRP A 109 9.51 18.20 -23.24
C TRP A 109 9.25 19.50 -24.03
N ARG A 110 8.40 20.37 -23.50
CA ARG A 110 8.52 21.82 -23.72
C ARG A 110 9.27 22.40 -22.52
N HIS A 111 10.60 22.31 -22.63
CA HIS A 111 11.64 22.94 -21.80
C HIS A 111 11.88 22.42 -20.36
N PRO A 112 13.17 22.21 -19.97
CA PRO A 112 13.54 22.11 -18.56
C PRO A 112 13.42 23.49 -17.88
N PRO A 113 13.13 23.56 -16.57
CA PRO A 113 13.23 24.81 -15.82
C PRO A 113 14.68 25.29 -15.89
N ARG A 114 14.87 26.51 -16.40
CA ARG A 114 16.13 27.22 -16.27
C ARG A 114 16.29 27.52 -14.78
N THR A 115 17.35 26.95 -14.20
CA THR A 115 17.90 27.33 -12.89
C THR A 115 18.13 28.82 -12.82
#